data_AF-A0A4Q1D895-F1
#
_entry.id   AF-A0A4Q1D895-F1
#
_cell.length_a   1.000
_cell.length_b   1.000
_cell.length_c   1.000
_cell.angle_alpha   90.00
_cell.angle_beta   90.00
_cell.angle_gamma   90.00
#
_symmetry.space_group_name_H-M   'P 1'
#
loop_
_entity.id
_entity.type
_entity.pdbx_description
1 polymer ?
#
loop_
_entity_poly.entity_id
_entity_poly.type
_entity_poly.pdbx_seq_one_letter_code
_entity_poly.pdbx_strand_id
1 'polypeptide(L)'
;MYKHIGKIFFLGLLAALWLAGCKKESFEKPVNAAFTLEAVSDTVFWGAKFKLSIIKTPDIRSLNVSLVSVDNSKEVFKDTLTDTTDSYLLSKEITVPADGSWAGKYILKLTASSVNGKAETDTVYFKKGVANYYLVGGSSSAGWDPVAGIKFAVFTKDAKPFYDYYGYLTNAGDGLKILPGNVNWDGGFGMKPGTPGVLTNAADAANIPVSADGFYRLRLDMTDLTKPGYVLVPSNWGIIGDATAGGWDNSTAMTFAPGKGNYQWTITATLTAGSFKFRENNAWDVNLGVDANTALKYDGDNVSVTAGTYTITLNLAPAGYTYSIQKK
;
A
#
# COMPACT_ATOMS: atom_id res chain seq x y z
N MET A 1 -91.60 -37.93 0.73
CA MET A 1 -91.53 -37.41 -0.66
C MET A 1 -90.19 -37.83 -1.25
N TYR A 2 -90.22 -38.37 -2.46
CA TYR A 2 -89.21 -39.25 -3.07
C TYR A 2 -88.37 -38.54 -4.16
N LYS A 3 -87.24 -39.19 -4.55
CA LYS A 3 -86.35 -39.05 -5.72
C LYS A 3 -85.02 -38.28 -5.49
N HIS A 4 -83.82 -38.91 -5.53
CA HIS A 4 -83.06 -39.69 -6.56
C HIS A 4 -82.17 -38.78 -7.46
N ILE A 5 -80.83 -38.85 -7.37
CA ILE A 5 -79.80 -39.68 -8.08
C ILE A 5 -79.15 -39.00 -9.31
N GLY A 6 -77.82 -39.09 -9.42
CA GLY A 6 -77.05 -39.26 -10.68
C GLY A 6 -76.06 -38.13 -11.03
N LYS A 7 -74.72 -38.25 -10.89
CA LYS A 7 -73.68 -39.01 -11.64
C LYS A 7 -73.01 -38.25 -12.81
N ILE A 8 -71.69 -38.48 -12.89
CA ILE A 8 -70.58 -37.87 -13.63
C ILE A 8 -70.41 -38.47 -15.06
N PHE A 9 -69.64 -37.78 -15.93
CA PHE A 9 -68.95 -38.16 -17.21
C PHE A 9 -69.73 -37.88 -18.52
N PHE A 10 -69.18 -37.37 -19.66
CA PHE A 10 -67.90 -37.59 -20.39
C PHE A 10 -67.66 -36.48 -21.49
N LEU A 11 -66.38 -36.11 -21.75
CA LEU A 11 -65.65 -35.78 -23.03
C LEU A 11 -66.02 -34.71 -24.12
N GLY A 12 -64.95 -34.06 -24.62
CA GLY A 12 -64.70 -33.57 -26.01
C GLY A 12 -65.07 -32.09 -26.26
N LEU A 13 -64.26 -31.17 -26.82
CA LEU A 13 -63.29 -31.27 -27.92
C LEU A 13 -62.38 -30.01 -27.96
N LEU A 14 -61.10 -30.21 -28.30
CA LEU A 14 -60.01 -29.32 -28.72
C LEU A 14 -60.28 -27.81 -28.95
N ALA A 15 -59.51 -26.94 -28.27
CA ALA A 15 -59.26 -25.56 -28.71
C ALA A 15 -57.76 -25.23 -28.58
N ALA A 16 -57.17 -24.81 -29.70
CA ALA A 16 -55.75 -24.51 -29.83
C ALA A 16 -55.32 -23.31 -28.97
N LEU A 17 -54.29 -23.48 -28.14
CA LEU A 17 -53.60 -22.37 -27.48
C LEU A 17 -52.54 -21.78 -28.41
N TRP A 18 -52.78 -20.57 -28.88
CA TRP A 18 -51.77 -19.68 -29.47
C TRP A 18 -50.94 -19.05 -28.35
N LEU A 19 -49.62 -19.02 -28.55
CA LEU A 19 -48.64 -18.31 -27.74
C LEU A 19 -48.87 -16.79 -27.86
N ALA A 20 -49.14 -16.12 -26.74
CA ALA A 20 -49.03 -14.67 -26.61
C ALA A 20 -47.98 -14.36 -25.54
N GLY A 21 -46.88 -13.74 -25.97
CA GLY A 21 -45.64 -13.57 -25.21
C GLY A 21 -45.76 -12.61 -24.02
N CYS A 22 -44.95 -12.91 -23.00
CA CYS A 22 -44.57 -11.97 -21.95
C CYS A 22 -43.98 -10.70 -22.57
N LYS A 23 -44.67 -9.56 -22.40
CA LYS A 23 -44.05 -8.25 -22.61
C LYS A 23 -42.99 -8.04 -21.53
N LYS A 24 -41.73 -8.17 -21.93
CA LYS A 24 -40.59 -7.63 -21.20
C LYS A 24 -40.69 -6.11 -21.28
N GLU A 25 -40.97 -5.45 -20.16
CA GLU A 25 -40.83 -4.00 -20.09
C GLU A 25 -39.34 -3.68 -20.26
N SER A 26 -38.99 -3.15 -21.43
CA SER A 26 -37.70 -2.56 -21.70
C SER A 26 -37.62 -1.24 -20.95
N PHE A 27 -36.80 -1.18 -19.91
CA PHE A 27 -36.21 0.08 -19.49
C PHE A 27 -35.37 0.59 -20.67
N GLU A 28 -35.94 1.46 -21.50
CA GLU A 28 -35.17 2.28 -22.42
C GLU A 28 -34.35 3.26 -21.56
N LYS A 29 -33.11 2.88 -21.25
CA LYS A 29 -32.08 3.89 -20.99
C LYS A 29 -31.91 4.69 -22.27
N PRO A 30 -31.90 6.03 -22.23
CA PRO A 30 -31.76 6.83 -23.43
C PRO A 30 -30.44 6.46 -24.12
N VAL A 31 -30.56 6.05 -25.38
CA VAL A 31 -29.47 5.76 -26.32
C VAL A 31 -28.74 7.06 -26.65
N ASN A 32 -27.88 7.55 -25.75
CA ASN A 32 -27.06 8.75 -26.02
C ASN A 32 -25.60 8.63 -25.54
N ALA A 33 -25.16 7.45 -25.09
CA ALA A 33 -23.73 7.16 -24.92
C ALA A 33 -23.32 5.94 -25.75
N ALA A 34 -22.73 6.18 -26.92
CA ALA A 34 -22.20 5.14 -27.77
C ALA A 34 -21.02 4.37 -27.10
N PHE A 35 -20.36 4.99 -26.13
CA PHE A 35 -19.42 4.36 -25.21
C PHE A 35 -19.38 5.09 -23.86
N THR A 36 -18.92 4.40 -22.81
CA THR A 36 -18.68 4.96 -21.47
C THR A 36 -17.34 4.46 -20.93
N LEU A 37 -16.65 5.35 -20.23
CA LEU A 37 -15.47 5.03 -19.44
C LEU A 37 -15.90 4.56 -18.05
N GLU A 38 -15.44 3.38 -17.62
CA GLU A 38 -15.53 3.02 -16.21
C GLU A 38 -14.46 3.76 -15.41
N ALA A 39 -14.79 4.17 -14.18
CA ALA A 39 -13.91 5.00 -13.36
C ALA A 39 -12.50 4.42 -13.26
N VAL A 40 -11.51 5.23 -13.62
CA VAL A 40 -10.11 4.97 -13.31
C VAL A 40 -9.86 5.44 -11.88
N SER A 41 -8.90 4.85 -11.16
CA SER A 41 -8.53 5.41 -9.84
C SER A 41 -8.10 6.88 -10.01
N ASP A 42 -8.69 7.78 -9.22
CA ASP A 42 -8.41 9.23 -9.24
C ASP A 42 -6.91 9.57 -9.11
N THR A 43 -6.13 8.66 -8.53
CA THR A 43 -4.68 8.80 -8.39
C THR A 43 -3.95 7.54 -8.82
N VAL A 44 -2.98 7.69 -9.73
CA VAL A 44 -2.09 6.61 -10.17
C VAL A 44 -0.65 7.01 -9.89
N PHE A 45 0.15 6.08 -9.39
CA PHE A 45 1.54 6.36 -9.01
C PHE A 45 2.51 6.18 -10.19
N TRP A 46 3.60 6.93 -10.19
CA TRP A 46 4.70 6.72 -11.14
C TRP A 46 5.21 5.27 -11.09
N GLY A 47 5.44 4.66 -12.24
CA GLY A 47 5.84 3.25 -12.37
C GLY A 47 4.69 2.24 -12.24
N ALA A 48 3.49 2.67 -11.81
CA ALA A 48 2.33 1.79 -11.70
C ALA A 48 1.67 1.55 -13.06
N LYS A 49 0.82 0.52 -13.11
CA LYS A 49 -0.09 0.29 -14.22
C LYS A 49 -1.52 0.57 -13.80
N PHE A 50 -2.34 1.03 -14.73
CA PHE A 50 -3.79 1.12 -14.52
C PHE A 50 -4.53 0.56 -15.73
N LYS A 51 -5.72 0.00 -15.47
CA LYS A 51 -6.58 -0.58 -16.49
C LYS A 51 -7.67 0.41 -16.85
N LEU A 52 -7.78 0.65 -18.15
CA LEU A 52 -8.88 1.32 -18.80
C LEU A 52 -9.91 0.26 -19.19
N SER A 53 -11.14 0.38 -18.70
CA SER A 53 -12.29 -0.44 -19.11
C SER A 53 -13.30 0.45 -19.84
N ILE A 54 -13.68 0.05 -21.05
CA ILE A 54 -14.57 0.82 -21.92
C ILE A 54 -15.75 -0.08 -22.30
N ILE A 55 -16.95 0.38 -21.97
CA ILE A 55 -18.18 -0.21 -22.50
C ILE A 55 -18.52 0.55 -23.77
N LYS A 56 -18.77 -0.15 -24.87
CA LYS A 56 -19.10 0.43 -26.17
C LYS A 56 -20.23 -0.32 -26.85
N THR A 57 -20.85 0.31 -27.84
CA THR A 57 -21.70 -0.38 -28.80
C THR A 57 -20.85 -1.14 -29.84
N PRO A 58 -21.34 -2.26 -30.43
CA PRO A 58 -20.55 -3.10 -31.34
C PRO A 58 -20.10 -2.41 -32.63
N ASP A 59 -20.86 -1.40 -33.08
CA ASP A 59 -20.57 -0.58 -34.26
C ASP A 59 -19.34 0.32 -34.08
N ILE A 60 -18.92 0.59 -32.84
CA ILE A 60 -17.63 1.26 -32.60
C ILE A 60 -16.51 0.23 -32.72
N ARG A 61 -15.74 0.35 -33.82
CA ARG A 61 -14.58 -0.51 -34.10
C ARG A 61 -13.25 0.09 -33.69
N SER A 62 -13.21 1.39 -33.41
CA SER A 62 -11.97 2.10 -33.06
C SER A 62 -12.25 3.27 -32.12
N LEU A 63 -11.45 3.40 -31.06
CA LEU A 63 -11.45 4.54 -30.15
C LEU A 63 -10.03 5.08 -29.97
N ASN A 64 -9.83 6.39 -30.07
CA ASN A 64 -8.59 7.02 -29.67
C ASN A 64 -8.62 7.34 -28.17
N VAL A 65 -7.52 7.06 -27.50
CA VAL A 65 -7.27 7.34 -26.09
C VAL A 65 -6.16 8.36 -26.02
N SER A 66 -6.31 9.38 -25.17
CA SER A 66 -5.25 10.35 -24.89
C SER A 66 -5.26 10.76 -23.42
N LEU A 67 -4.08 11.09 -22.89
CA LEU A 67 -3.92 11.76 -21.60
C LEU A 67 -3.29 13.12 -21.85
N VAL A 68 -4.04 14.18 -21.56
CA VAL A 68 -3.63 15.57 -21.79
C VAL A 68 -3.67 16.33 -20.47
N SER A 69 -2.68 17.18 -20.19
CA SER A 69 -2.68 18.02 -19.00
C SER A 69 -3.90 18.96 -18.99
N VAL A 70 -4.36 19.37 -17.80
CA VAL A 70 -5.58 20.20 -17.67
C VAL A 70 -5.48 21.55 -18.39
N ASP A 71 -4.27 22.09 -18.53
CA ASP A 71 -3.97 23.32 -19.27
C ASP A 71 -3.73 23.09 -20.76
N ASN A 72 -3.89 21.86 -21.25
CA ASN A 72 -3.59 21.40 -22.61
C ASN A 72 -2.14 21.63 -23.07
N SER A 73 -1.20 21.89 -22.17
CA SER A 73 0.21 22.13 -22.51
C SER A 73 0.98 20.85 -22.87
N LYS A 74 0.48 19.68 -22.46
CA LYS A 74 1.21 18.40 -22.59
C LYS A 74 0.27 17.24 -22.88
N GLU A 75 0.55 16.48 -23.93
CA GLU A 75 -0.01 15.15 -24.17
C GLU A 75 1.05 14.10 -23.79
N VAL A 76 0.73 13.23 -22.83
CA VAL A 76 1.69 12.25 -22.28
C VAL A 76 1.44 10.83 -22.75
N PHE A 77 0.25 10.56 -23.27
CA PHE A 77 -0.13 9.27 -23.81
C PHE A 77 -1.10 9.47 -24.95
N LYS A 78 -0.95 8.66 -25.99
CA LYS A 78 -1.88 8.57 -27.12
C LYS A 78 -1.87 7.15 -27.67
N ASP A 79 -3.05 6.59 -27.91
CA ASP A 79 -3.20 5.26 -28.49
C ASP A 79 -4.53 5.13 -29.23
N THR A 80 -4.65 4.11 -30.08
CA THR A 80 -5.88 3.76 -30.78
C THR A 80 -6.25 2.31 -30.44
N LEU A 81 -7.39 2.14 -29.79
CA LEU A 81 -7.95 0.83 -29.43
C LEU A 81 -8.88 0.36 -30.55
N THR A 82 -8.54 -0.76 -31.18
CA THR A 82 -9.36 -1.39 -32.22
C THR A 82 -10.06 -2.63 -31.69
N ASP A 83 -11.34 -2.78 -32.00
CA ASP A 83 -12.11 -3.99 -31.72
C ASP A 83 -12.26 -4.85 -32.98
N THR A 84 -11.73 -6.07 -32.93
CA THR A 84 -11.84 -7.06 -34.01
C THR A 84 -12.85 -8.18 -33.70
N THR A 85 -13.53 -8.14 -32.55
CA THR A 85 -14.33 -9.27 -32.05
C THR A 85 -15.79 -8.94 -31.76
N ASP A 86 -16.28 -7.75 -32.14
CA ASP A 86 -17.66 -7.30 -31.89
C ASP A 86 -18.00 -7.23 -30.39
N SER A 87 -17.00 -7.02 -29.54
CA SER A 87 -17.15 -6.99 -28.10
C SER A 87 -17.84 -5.71 -27.62
N TYR A 88 -18.68 -5.83 -26.61
CA TYR A 88 -19.21 -4.66 -25.87
C TYR A 88 -18.19 -4.08 -24.89
N LEU A 89 -17.11 -4.83 -24.58
CA LEU A 89 -16.09 -4.44 -23.63
C LEU A 89 -14.72 -4.41 -24.31
N LEU A 90 -14.06 -3.26 -24.23
CA LEU A 90 -12.65 -3.10 -24.55
C LEU A 90 -11.87 -2.78 -23.29
N SER A 91 -10.61 -3.22 -23.23
CA SER A 91 -9.72 -2.80 -22.16
C SER A 91 -8.30 -2.57 -22.63
N LYS A 92 -7.61 -1.67 -21.94
CA LYS A 92 -6.19 -1.36 -22.17
C LYS A 92 -5.49 -1.20 -20.83
N GLU A 93 -4.36 -1.88 -20.66
CA GLU A 93 -3.44 -1.60 -19.57
C GLU A 93 -2.45 -0.51 -20.01
N ILE A 94 -2.30 0.54 -19.21
CA ILE A 94 -1.38 1.66 -19.44
C ILE A 94 -0.36 1.69 -18.31
N THR A 95 0.92 1.74 -18.65
CA THR A 95 2.03 1.85 -17.68
C THR A 95 2.45 3.31 -17.56
N VAL A 96 2.48 3.83 -16.33
CA VAL A 96 2.93 5.20 -16.01
C VAL A 96 4.45 5.20 -15.87
N PRO A 97 5.19 6.11 -16.54
CA PRO A 97 6.64 6.21 -16.37
C PRO A 97 7.05 6.44 -14.91
N ALA A 98 8.13 5.78 -14.48
CA ALA A 98 8.67 5.91 -13.12
C ALA A 98 9.47 7.23 -12.92
N ASP A 99 9.86 7.89 -14.00
CA ASP A 99 10.70 9.09 -14.02
C ASP A 99 9.97 10.39 -13.63
N GLY A 100 8.65 10.33 -13.41
CA GLY A 100 7.82 11.47 -13.09
C GLY A 100 7.52 12.40 -14.26
N SER A 101 7.85 11.99 -15.49
CA SER A 101 7.48 12.73 -16.70
C SER A 101 5.98 12.98 -16.82
N TRP A 102 5.14 12.14 -16.20
CA TRP A 102 3.68 12.30 -16.17
C TRP A 102 3.17 13.04 -14.92
N ALA A 103 4.01 13.68 -14.12
CA ALA A 103 3.57 14.34 -12.88
C ALA A 103 2.42 15.35 -13.11
N GLY A 104 1.41 15.32 -12.24
CA GLY A 104 0.32 16.29 -12.22
C GLY A 104 -1.05 15.71 -12.58
N LYS A 105 -2.00 16.61 -12.84
CA LYS A 105 -3.39 16.28 -13.17
C LYS A 105 -3.57 16.22 -14.68
N TYR A 106 -4.19 15.16 -15.17
CA TYR A 106 -4.46 14.93 -16.60
C TYR A 106 -5.93 14.60 -16.82
N ILE A 107 -6.39 14.94 -18.01
CA ILE A 107 -7.68 14.58 -18.57
C ILE A 107 -7.44 13.34 -19.44
N LEU A 108 -7.99 12.21 -19.03
CA LEU A 108 -8.14 11.03 -19.86
C LEU A 108 -9.29 11.30 -20.82
N LYS A 109 -9.00 11.29 -22.12
CA LYS A 109 -9.98 11.55 -23.17
C LYS A 109 -10.09 10.35 -24.10
N LEU A 110 -11.31 9.85 -24.24
CA LEU A 110 -11.71 8.85 -25.22
C LEU A 110 -12.47 9.53 -26.34
N THR A 111 -12.11 9.28 -27.59
CA THR A 111 -12.84 9.79 -28.76
C THR A 111 -13.09 8.68 -29.76
N ALA A 112 -14.31 8.61 -30.29
CA ALA A 112 -14.64 7.70 -31.38
C ALA A 112 -14.93 8.50 -32.65
N SER A 113 -14.10 8.31 -33.68
CA SER A 113 -14.23 9.01 -34.97
C SER A 113 -15.51 8.62 -35.72
N SER A 114 -16.07 7.44 -35.46
CA SER A 114 -17.26 6.91 -36.12
C SER A 114 -18.59 7.54 -35.65
N VAL A 115 -18.58 8.29 -34.53
CA VAL A 115 -19.80 8.89 -33.93
C VAL A 115 -19.65 10.41 -33.79
N ASN A 116 -19.36 11.09 -34.91
CA ASN A 116 -19.24 12.55 -35.00
C ASN A 116 -18.25 13.16 -33.98
N GLY A 117 -17.18 12.44 -33.65
CA GLY A 117 -16.14 12.92 -32.73
C GLY A 117 -16.57 13.02 -31.26
N LYS A 118 -17.63 12.31 -30.85
CA LYS A 118 -18.05 12.26 -29.44
C LYS A 118 -16.86 11.91 -28.54
N ALA A 119 -16.72 12.65 -27.45
CA ALA A 119 -15.67 12.45 -26.45
C ALA A 119 -16.28 12.13 -25.09
N GLU A 120 -15.69 11.17 -24.38
CA GLU A 120 -15.90 10.97 -22.94
C GLU A 120 -14.59 11.29 -22.23
N THR A 121 -14.67 11.92 -21.05
CA THR A 121 -13.48 12.35 -20.30
C THR A 121 -13.57 11.94 -18.84
N ASP A 122 -12.41 11.63 -18.26
CA ASP A 122 -12.23 11.47 -16.82
C ASP A 122 -10.93 12.17 -16.38
N THR A 123 -10.76 12.36 -15.09
CA THR A 123 -9.56 12.98 -14.51
C THR A 123 -8.69 11.91 -13.86
N VAL A 124 -7.39 11.95 -14.13
CA VAL A 124 -6.40 11.10 -13.47
C VAL A 124 -5.28 11.96 -12.92
N TYR A 125 -4.92 11.75 -11.65
CA TYR A 125 -3.80 12.42 -11.01
C TYR A 125 -2.59 11.50 -10.92
N PHE A 126 -1.51 11.86 -11.61
CA PHE A 126 -0.25 11.11 -11.55
C PHE A 126 0.72 11.77 -10.58
N LYS A 127 1.13 11.02 -9.56
CA LYS A 127 2.09 11.53 -8.58
C LYS A 127 3.14 10.49 -8.24
N LYS A 128 4.24 10.95 -7.65
CA LYS A 128 5.24 10.04 -7.09
C LYS A 128 4.54 9.18 -6.05
N GLY A 129 4.56 7.87 -6.26
CA GLY A 129 4.15 6.94 -5.22
C GLY A 129 5.13 6.99 -4.06
N VAL A 130 4.61 6.75 -2.86
CA VAL A 130 5.47 6.23 -1.81
C VAL A 130 5.78 4.80 -2.24
N ALA A 131 6.99 4.54 -2.71
CA ALA A 131 7.39 3.22 -3.12
C ALA A 131 7.26 2.27 -1.93
N ASN A 132 6.62 1.12 -2.12
CA ASN A 132 6.61 0.10 -1.08
C ASN A 132 7.92 -0.67 -1.18
N TYR A 133 8.62 -0.80 -0.06
CA TYR A 133 9.78 -1.67 0.04
C TYR A 133 9.47 -2.78 1.02
N TYR A 134 10.02 -3.96 0.75
CA TYR A 134 9.80 -5.16 1.53
C TYR A 134 11.14 -5.79 1.88
N LEU A 135 11.30 -6.17 3.14
CA LEU A 135 12.45 -6.90 3.63
C LEU A 135 12.24 -8.40 3.41
N VAL A 136 13.24 -9.05 2.82
CA VAL A 136 13.38 -10.51 2.78
C VAL A 136 14.79 -10.89 3.22
N GLY A 137 14.99 -12.17 3.49
CA GLY A 137 16.28 -12.75 3.82
C GLY A 137 16.18 -13.74 4.97
N GLY A 138 17.03 -14.77 4.96
CA GLY A 138 17.07 -15.80 6.00
C GLY A 138 17.39 -15.24 7.38
N SER A 139 17.96 -14.04 7.49
CA SER A 139 18.18 -13.35 8.77
C SER A 139 16.90 -12.78 9.38
N SER A 140 15.82 -12.64 8.61
CA SER A 140 14.54 -12.09 9.07
C SER A 140 13.48 -13.18 9.29
N SER A 141 12.28 -12.80 9.75
CA SER A 141 11.11 -13.70 9.81
C SER A 141 10.50 -13.99 8.44
N ALA A 142 10.80 -13.19 7.41
CA ALA A 142 10.31 -13.43 6.04
C ALA A 142 11.02 -14.61 5.37
N GLY A 143 12.26 -14.91 5.77
CA GLY A 143 13.10 -15.84 5.01
C GLY A 143 13.33 -15.36 3.57
N TRP A 144 13.78 -16.26 2.70
CA TRP A 144 13.99 -15.98 1.28
C TRP A 144 12.69 -16.13 0.45
N ASP A 145 11.55 -15.70 1.01
CA ASP A 145 10.23 -15.74 0.35
C ASP A 145 9.72 -14.31 0.06
N PRO A 146 9.68 -13.88 -1.21
CA PRO A 146 9.10 -12.59 -1.61
C PRO A 146 7.67 -12.36 -1.13
N VAL A 147 6.85 -13.40 -1.06
CA VAL A 147 5.43 -13.30 -0.64
C VAL A 147 5.32 -13.01 0.84
N ALA A 148 6.25 -13.54 1.65
CA ALA A 148 6.38 -13.25 3.07
C ALA A 148 7.15 -11.95 3.37
N GLY A 149 7.50 -11.16 2.34
CA GLY A 149 8.26 -9.92 2.48
C GLY A 149 7.62 -8.95 3.47
N ILE A 150 8.44 -8.44 4.39
CA ILE A 150 7.96 -7.55 5.46
C ILE A 150 8.02 -6.12 4.96
N LYS A 151 6.85 -5.48 4.85
CA LYS A 151 6.76 -4.09 4.38
C LYS A 151 7.50 -3.13 5.32
N PHE A 152 8.31 -2.23 4.78
CA PHE A 152 8.88 -1.13 5.55
C PHE A 152 7.80 -0.11 5.91
N ALA A 153 7.86 0.39 7.15
CA ALA A 153 7.05 1.52 7.55
C ALA A 153 7.62 2.81 6.94
N VAL A 154 6.76 3.70 6.46
CA VAL A 154 7.15 4.93 5.77
C VAL A 154 6.89 6.12 6.66
N PHE A 155 7.91 6.95 6.84
CA PHE A 155 7.86 8.18 7.62
C PHE A 155 8.35 9.35 6.78
N THR A 156 8.09 10.56 7.25
CA THR A 156 8.57 11.79 6.59
C THR A 156 9.24 12.68 7.62
N LYS A 157 10.45 13.17 7.30
CA LYS A 157 11.17 14.19 8.05
C LYS A 157 11.69 15.23 7.06
N ASP A 158 11.47 16.52 7.33
CA ASP A 158 11.85 17.63 6.45
C ASP A 158 11.37 17.46 5.00
N ALA A 159 10.11 17.03 4.84
CA ALA A 159 9.47 16.69 3.56
C ALA A 159 10.16 15.56 2.74
N LYS A 160 11.10 14.82 3.35
CA LYS A 160 11.77 13.67 2.74
C LYS A 160 11.25 12.37 3.34
N PRO A 161 10.79 11.41 2.52
CA PRO A 161 10.39 10.11 3.02
C PRO A 161 11.62 9.29 3.41
N PHE A 162 11.49 8.51 4.47
CA PHE A 162 12.43 7.44 4.81
C PHE A 162 11.64 6.19 5.20
N TYR A 163 12.30 5.04 5.11
CA TYR A 163 11.69 3.73 5.26
C TYR A 163 12.38 2.99 6.39
N ASP A 164 11.66 2.63 7.45
CA ASP A 164 12.20 1.88 8.57
C ASP A 164 11.58 0.51 8.72
N TYR A 165 12.45 -0.44 9.03
CA TYR A 165 12.11 -1.73 9.59
C TYR A 165 12.79 -1.84 10.96
N TYR A 166 12.03 -2.28 11.96
CA TYR A 166 12.56 -2.75 13.23
C TYR A 166 12.23 -4.23 13.38
N GLY A 167 13.17 -5.01 13.91
CA GLY A 167 12.90 -6.39 14.23
C GLY A 167 14.13 -7.16 14.70
N TYR A 168 13.87 -8.33 15.26
CA TYR A 168 14.92 -9.26 15.61
C TYR A 168 15.47 -9.96 14.36
N LEU A 169 16.78 -9.86 14.17
CA LEU A 169 17.52 -10.47 13.08
C LEU A 169 18.58 -11.42 13.62
N THR A 170 18.87 -12.47 12.86
CA THR A 170 19.88 -13.48 13.19
C THR A 170 21.08 -13.41 12.25
N ASN A 171 22.30 -13.66 12.74
CA ASN A 171 23.49 -13.70 11.88
C ASN A 171 23.50 -14.95 10.97
N ALA A 172 22.91 -16.06 11.42
CA ALA A 172 22.97 -17.36 10.74
C ALA A 172 22.02 -17.49 9.53
N GLY A 173 21.58 -16.37 8.96
CA GLY A 173 20.49 -16.32 7.97
C GLY A 173 20.91 -15.84 6.58
N ASP A 174 22.20 -15.77 6.28
CA ASP A 174 22.75 -15.28 5.02
C ASP A 174 22.36 -13.85 4.64
N GLY A 175 21.90 -13.05 5.61
CA GLY A 175 21.62 -11.63 5.44
C GLY A 175 20.24 -11.33 4.87
N LEU A 176 20.15 -10.17 4.20
CA LEU A 176 18.89 -9.54 3.80
C LEU A 176 18.95 -9.01 2.36
N LYS A 177 17.77 -8.87 1.76
CA LYS A 177 17.52 -8.16 0.49
C LYS A 177 16.28 -7.27 0.63
N ILE A 178 16.16 -6.30 -0.27
CA ILE A 178 15.04 -5.36 -0.32
C ILE A 178 14.31 -5.54 -1.64
N LEU A 179 12.99 -5.68 -1.61
CA LEU A 179 12.18 -5.81 -2.83
C LEU A 179 11.27 -4.59 -3.01
N PRO A 180 11.10 -4.07 -4.24
CA PRO A 180 10.14 -3.01 -4.54
C PRO A 180 8.68 -3.51 -4.64
N GLY A 181 8.48 -4.83 -4.46
CA GLY A 181 7.19 -5.51 -4.39
C GLY A 181 7.31 -6.82 -3.61
N ASN A 182 6.19 -7.47 -3.28
CA ASN A 182 6.15 -8.69 -2.45
C ASN A 182 5.58 -9.90 -3.20
N VAL A 183 5.85 -10.01 -4.50
CA VAL A 183 5.33 -11.10 -5.34
C VAL A 183 6.48 -11.97 -5.85
N ASN A 184 7.55 -11.35 -6.30
CA ASN A 184 8.71 -12.01 -6.88
C ASN A 184 9.98 -11.18 -6.62
N TRP A 185 11.08 -11.57 -7.25
CA TRP A 185 12.39 -10.94 -7.09
C TRP A 185 12.64 -9.72 -8.00
N ASP A 186 11.67 -9.33 -8.82
CA ASP A 186 11.89 -8.33 -9.87
C ASP A 186 12.25 -6.97 -9.27
N GLY A 187 13.34 -6.39 -9.78
CA GLY A 187 13.85 -5.09 -9.31
C GLY A 187 14.40 -5.11 -7.87
N GLY A 188 14.66 -6.28 -7.30
CA GLY A 188 15.23 -6.43 -5.96
C GLY A 188 16.59 -5.75 -5.81
N PHE A 189 16.83 -5.17 -4.64
CA PHE A 189 18.07 -4.52 -4.25
C PHE A 189 18.83 -5.38 -3.25
N GLY A 190 20.15 -5.35 -3.35
CA GLY A 190 21.07 -5.81 -2.31
C GLY A 190 22.15 -4.77 -2.04
N MET A 191 23.09 -5.13 -1.18
CA MET A 191 24.28 -4.32 -0.93
C MET A 191 25.16 -4.32 -2.18
N LYS A 192 25.66 -3.16 -2.60
CA LYS A 192 26.69 -3.08 -3.62
C LYS A 192 27.99 -3.75 -3.11
N PRO A 193 28.54 -4.75 -3.81
CA PRO A 193 29.77 -5.41 -3.37
C PRO A 193 30.90 -4.42 -3.09
N GLY A 194 31.55 -4.55 -1.93
CA GLY A 194 32.64 -3.66 -1.51
C GLY A 194 32.22 -2.25 -1.10
N THR A 195 30.93 -1.91 -1.08
CA THR A 195 30.44 -0.59 -0.64
C THR A 195 29.27 -0.71 0.34
N PRO A 196 29.51 -1.14 1.60
CA PRO A 196 28.47 -1.21 2.62
C PRO A 196 27.70 0.09 2.76
N GLY A 197 26.39 -0.01 2.97
CA GLY A 197 25.48 1.14 3.05
C GLY A 197 24.96 1.65 1.69
N VAL A 198 25.50 1.15 0.57
CA VAL A 198 24.97 1.47 -0.78
C VAL A 198 24.18 0.27 -1.30
N LEU A 199 22.98 0.55 -1.82
CA LEU A 199 22.13 -0.44 -2.48
C LEU A 199 22.36 -0.43 -4.00
N THR A 200 22.16 -1.59 -4.62
CA THR A 200 22.11 -1.74 -6.07
C THR A 200 21.14 -2.85 -6.46
N ASN A 201 20.53 -2.72 -7.63
CA ASN A 201 19.71 -3.75 -8.27
C ASN A 201 20.48 -4.49 -9.39
N ALA A 202 21.81 -4.32 -9.46
CA ALA A 202 22.65 -5.05 -10.38
C ALA A 202 22.65 -6.57 -10.07
N ALA A 203 22.94 -7.38 -11.09
CA ALA A 203 22.91 -8.84 -10.97
C ALA A 203 23.88 -9.40 -9.90
N ASP A 204 24.95 -8.66 -9.59
CA ASP A 204 25.97 -9.01 -8.60
C ASP A 204 25.69 -8.43 -7.20
N ALA A 205 24.52 -7.83 -6.97
CA ALA A 205 24.17 -7.28 -5.66
C ALA A 205 24.34 -8.34 -4.56
N ALA A 206 25.14 -8.06 -3.54
CA ALA A 206 25.33 -8.92 -2.39
C ALA A 206 24.14 -8.86 -1.42
N ASN A 207 24.06 -9.82 -0.49
CA ASN A 207 23.15 -9.73 0.65
C ASN A 207 23.65 -8.67 1.63
N ILE A 208 22.73 -7.96 2.29
CA ILE A 208 23.08 -7.08 3.41
C ILE A 208 23.38 -7.97 4.62
N PRO A 209 24.62 -7.97 5.15
CA PRO A 209 24.99 -8.86 6.24
C PRO A 209 24.39 -8.39 7.58
N VAL A 210 24.05 -9.34 8.44
CA VAL A 210 23.69 -9.11 9.84
C VAL A 210 24.85 -9.60 10.70
N SER A 211 25.47 -8.72 11.48
CA SER A 211 26.73 -9.03 12.19
C SER A 211 26.55 -9.95 13.40
N ALA A 212 25.41 -9.83 14.09
CA ALA A 212 25.11 -10.59 15.29
C ALA A 212 23.60 -10.74 15.47
N ASP A 213 23.19 -11.75 16.22
CA ASP A 213 21.82 -11.88 16.68
C ASP A 213 21.41 -10.68 17.54
N GLY A 214 20.25 -10.08 17.26
CA GLY A 214 19.80 -8.91 18.01
C GLY A 214 18.59 -8.21 17.39
N PHE A 215 18.10 -7.19 18.08
CA PHE A 215 17.08 -6.29 17.54
C PHE A 215 17.75 -5.16 16.77
N TYR A 216 17.36 -4.95 15.51
CA TYR A 216 17.96 -3.98 14.62
C TYR A 216 16.94 -2.98 14.11
N ARG A 217 17.44 -1.81 13.75
CA ARG A 217 16.81 -0.91 12.79
C ARG A 217 17.51 -1.03 11.45
N LEU A 218 16.72 -1.23 10.40
CA LEU A 218 17.14 -1.06 9.02
C LEU A 218 16.40 0.12 8.42
N ARG A 219 17.14 1.18 8.08
CA ARG A 219 16.62 2.38 7.42
C ARG A 219 17.06 2.39 5.96
N LEU A 220 16.14 2.63 5.03
CA LEU A 220 16.48 2.87 3.62
C LEU A 220 16.45 4.36 3.31
N ASP A 221 17.44 4.80 2.54
CA ASP A 221 17.43 6.09 1.85
C ASP A 221 17.18 5.84 0.36
N MET A 222 15.95 6.11 -0.07
CA MET A 222 15.50 5.96 -1.46
C MET A 222 15.17 7.32 -2.09
N THR A 223 15.75 8.40 -1.53
CA THR A 223 15.51 9.76 -2.00
C THR A 223 16.15 10.01 -3.38
N ASP A 224 17.38 9.52 -3.57
CA ASP A 224 18.10 9.46 -4.85
C ASP A 224 18.19 8.01 -5.34
N LEU A 225 17.34 7.66 -6.31
CA LEU A 225 17.32 6.30 -6.88
C LEU A 225 18.55 5.98 -7.74
N THR A 226 19.42 6.96 -8.02
CA THR A 226 20.72 6.69 -8.68
C THR A 226 21.77 6.23 -7.67
N LYS A 227 21.55 6.48 -6.37
CA LYS A 227 22.42 6.08 -5.26
C LYS A 227 21.59 5.69 -4.03
N PRO A 228 20.72 4.67 -4.13
CA PRO A 228 19.93 4.23 -2.99
C PRO A 228 20.86 3.70 -1.89
N GLY A 229 20.50 3.92 -0.64
CA GLY A 229 21.33 3.59 0.51
C GLY A 229 20.55 2.89 1.61
N TYR A 230 21.30 2.35 2.57
CA TYR A 230 20.73 1.79 3.78
C TYR A 230 21.65 1.99 5.00
N VAL A 231 21.04 1.97 6.18
CA VAL A 231 21.73 1.92 7.47
C VAL A 231 21.12 0.78 8.27
N LEU A 232 21.94 -0.22 8.63
CA LEU A 232 21.56 -1.32 9.51
C LEU A 232 22.35 -1.20 10.82
N VAL A 233 21.64 -0.99 11.94
CA VAL A 233 22.28 -0.81 13.25
C VAL A 233 21.51 -1.56 14.34
N PRO A 234 22.19 -2.06 15.40
CA PRO A 234 21.52 -2.52 16.60
C PRO A 234 20.63 -1.41 17.18
N SER A 235 19.47 -1.79 17.70
CA SER A 235 18.43 -0.88 18.17
C SER A 235 17.98 -1.28 19.57
N ASN A 236 18.43 -0.55 20.59
CA ASN A 236 18.01 -0.73 21.98
C ASN A 236 17.10 0.41 22.42
N TRP A 237 16.02 0.11 23.15
CA TRP A 237 15.03 1.12 23.51
C TRP A 237 14.96 1.37 25.02
N GLY A 238 14.71 2.63 25.37
CA GLY A 238 14.47 3.06 26.74
C GLY A 238 13.41 4.15 26.81
N ILE A 239 12.86 4.37 28.01
CA ILE A 239 12.04 5.55 28.31
C ILE A 239 12.91 6.66 28.88
N ILE A 240 12.64 7.92 28.53
CA ILE A 240 13.38 9.09 29.03
C ILE A 240 12.44 10.25 29.32
N GLY A 241 12.67 10.99 30.40
CA GLY A 241 11.92 12.18 30.75
C GLY A 241 11.93 12.48 32.23
N ASP A 242 11.36 13.63 32.61
CA ASP A 242 11.27 14.10 34.00
C ASP A 242 10.39 13.20 34.89
N ALA A 243 9.53 12.37 34.30
CA ALA A 243 8.81 11.32 35.01
C ALA A 243 9.68 10.08 35.34
N THR A 244 10.84 9.93 34.69
CA THR A 244 11.67 8.71 34.76
C THR A 244 12.86 8.90 35.70
N ALA A 245 13.42 7.79 36.22
CA ALA A 245 14.53 7.83 37.16
C ALA A 245 15.80 8.51 36.62
N GLY A 246 16.02 8.46 35.30
CA GLY A 246 17.17 9.07 34.63
C GLY A 246 16.96 10.51 34.14
N GLY A 247 15.79 11.09 34.39
CA GLY A 247 15.45 12.44 33.90
C GLY A 247 15.59 12.56 32.38
N TRP A 248 16.08 13.70 31.91
CA TRP A 248 16.40 13.95 30.50
C TRP A 248 17.86 13.62 30.13
N ASP A 249 18.66 13.14 31.09
CA ASP A 249 20.06 12.81 30.88
C ASP A 249 20.21 11.42 30.28
N ASN A 250 19.57 10.41 30.90
CA ASN A 250 19.72 9.01 30.54
C ASN A 250 18.38 8.29 30.40
N SER A 251 18.30 7.43 29.39
CA SER A 251 17.15 6.54 29.21
C SER A 251 17.15 5.43 30.27
N THR A 252 15.99 5.15 30.84
CA THR A 252 15.74 3.94 31.62
C THR A 252 15.48 2.79 30.63
N ALA A 253 16.37 1.80 30.60
CA ALA A 253 16.36 0.73 29.60
C ALA A 253 15.10 -0.14 29.68
N MET A 254 14.50 -0.42 28.52
CA MET A 254 13.44 -1.42 28.37
C MET A 254 14.06 -2.79 28.06
N THR A 255 13.29 -3.85 28.26
CA THR A 255 13.69 -5.22 27.94
C THR A 255 13.01 -5.69 26.66
N PHE A 256 13.74 -6.46 25.87
CA PHE A 256 13.22 -7.14 24.68
C PHE A 256 13.38 -8.65 24.85
N ALA A 257 12.38 -9.42 24.45
CA ALA A 257 12.47 -10.87 24.39
C ALA A 257 12.94 -11.30 22.99
N PRO A 258 14.14 -11.89 22.82
CA PRO A 258 14.67 -12.33 21.53
C PRO A 258 13.72 -13.23 20.75
N GLY A 259 13.58 -12.99 19.45
CA GLY A 259 12.75 -13.83 18.59
C GLY A 259 12.32 -13.12 17.30
N LYS A 260 12.52 -13.79 16.16
CA LYS A 260 12.01 -13.33 14.87
C LYS A 260 10.50 -13.12 14.95
N GLY A 261 10.01 -12.01 14.42
CA GLY A 261 8.59 -11.64 14.48
C GLY A 261 8.14 -11.05 15.82
N ASN A 262 9.02 -10.94 16.82
CA ASN A 262 8.75 -10.12 18.00
C ASN A 262 9.22 -8.68 17.76
N TYR A 263 8.39 -7.72 18.15
CA TYR A 263 8.59 -6.28 17.98
C TYR A 263 8.42 -5.48 19.27
N GLN A 264 8.20 -6.17 20.40
CA GLN A 264 7.77 -5.54 21.65
C GLN A 264 8.91 -5.38 22.66
N TRP A 265 9.08 -4.15 23.11
CA TRP A 265 9.92 -3.77 24.24
C TRP A 265 9.03 -3.47 25.44
N THR A 266 9.44 -3.88 26.64
CA THR A 266 8.64 -3.71 27.86
C THR A 266 9.47 -3.18 29.03
N ILE A 267 8.84 -2.46 29.94
CA ILE A 267 9.43 -2.07 31.23
C ILE A 267 8.36 -2.01 32.30
N THR A 268 8.68 -2.45 33.52
CA THR A 268 7.95 -2.03 34.73
C THR A 268 8.76 -0.92 35.39
N ALA A 269 8.20 0.28 35.52
CA ALA A 269 8.87 1.43 36.12
C ALA A 269 7.94 2.16 37.09
N THR A 270 8.50 2.65 38.19
CA THR A 270 7.85 3.64 39.05
C THR A 270 8.18 5.02 38.50
N LEU A 271 7.15 5.78 38.16
CA LEU A 271 7.25 7.11 37.58
C LEU A 271 6.74 8.17 38.57
N THR A 272 7.34 9.34 38.52
CA THR A 272 6.81 10.57 39.13
C THR A 272 5.77 11.22 38.20
N ALA A 273 5.04 12.22 38.70
CA ALA A 273 4.22 13.04 37.82
C ALA A 273 5.13 13.87 36.90
N GLY A 274 4.87 13.84 35.60
CA GLY A 274 5.73 14.47 34.61
C GLY A 274 5.47 13.91 33.22
N SER A 275 6.52 13.80 32.41
CA SER A 275 6.44 13.31 31.03
C SER A 275 7.60 12.39 30.66
N PHE A 276 7.42 11.61 29.60
CA PHE A 276 8.48 10.79 29.01
C PHE A 276 8.35 10.61 27.50
N LYS A 277 9.39 10.10 26.85
CA LYS A 277 9.44 9.63 25.46
C LYS A 277 10.15 8.29 25.38
N PHE A 278 10.07 7.63 24.23
CA PHE A 278 10.93 6.49 23.89
C PHE A 278 12.17 6.98 23.14
N ARG A 279 13.35 6.47 23.47
CA ARG A 279 14.62 6.86 22.84
C ARG A 279 15.45 5.63 22.47
N GLU A 280 15.90 5.58 21.22
CA GLU A 280 16.76 4.52 20.70
C GLU A 280 18.23 4.80 21.10
N ASN A 281 18.94 3.75 21.52
CA ASN A 281 20.38 3.74 21.77
C ASN A 281 20.89 4.86 22.70
N ASN A 282 20.05 5.34 23.62
CA ASN A 282 20.35 6.46 24.52
C ASN A 282 20.78 7.74 23.77
N ALA A 283 20.36 7.90 22.50
CA ALA A 283 20.76 8.98 21.61
C ALA A 283 19.54 9.70 21.03
N TRP A 284 19.69 10.98 20.68
CA TRP A 284 18.56 11.79 20.18
C TRP A 284 18.25 11.59 18.69
N ASP A 285 19.09 10.86 17.95
CA ASP A 285 18.91 10.61 16.51
C ASP A 285 17.56 9.97 16.17
N VAL A 286 17.08 9.10 17.07
CA VAL A 286 15.79 8.42 16.98
C VAL A 286 15.10 8.44 18.35
N ASN A 287 13.99 9.16 18.41
CA ASN A 287 13.09 9.16 19.54
C ASN A 287 11.63 9.19 19.07
N LEU A 288 10.76 8.56 19.83
CA LEU A 288 9.33 8.51 19.58
C LEU A 288 8.60 9.20 20.74
N GLY A 289 7.86 10.23 20.38
CA GLY A 289 6.84 10.85 21.23
C GLY A 289 5.47 10.52 20.69
N VAL A 290 4.49 11.38 20.98
CA VAL A 290 3.12 11.25 20.47
C VAL A 290 2.72 12.45 19.61
N ASP A 291 1.77 12.25 18.71
CA ASP A 291 1.06 13.34 18.05
C ASP A 291 -0.14 13.81 18.89
N ALA A 292 -0.89 14.79 18.37
CA ALA A 292 -2.09 15.33 19.02
C ALA A 292 -3.20 14.28 19.25
N ASN A 293 -3.17 13.16 18.53
CA ASN A 293 -4.11 12.05 18.65
C ASN A 293 -3.54 10.90 19.50
N THR A 294 -2.44 11.13 20.21
CA THR A 294 -1.72 10.15 21.05
C THR A 294 -1.05 9.00 20.29
N ALA A 295 -0.95 9.06 18.96
CA ALA A 295 -0.25 8.05 18.16
C ALA A 295 1.27 8.29 18.19
N LEU A 296 2.08 7.22 18.13
CA LEU A 296 3.53 7.37 18.13
C LEU A 296 4.02 8.12 16.89
N LYS A 297 4.93 9.06 17.12
CA LYS A 297 5.52 9.90 16.07
C LYS A 297 6.99 10.14 16.35
N TYR A 298 7.82 10.01 15.30
CA TYR A 298 9.22 10.46 15.34
C TYR A 298 9.29 11.93 15.73
N ASP A 299 10.16 12.23 16.71
CA ASP A 299 10.32 13.58 17.24
C ASP A 299 8.98 14.20 17.75
N GLY A 300 7.99 13.36 18.10
CA GLY A 300 6.68 13.80 18.58
C GLY A 300 6.72 14.47 19.96
N ASP A 301 5.59 14.88 20.50
CA ASP A 301 5.49 15.48 21.84
C ASP A 301 5.70 14.44 22.95
N ASN A 302 5.95 14.90 24.17
CA ASN A 302 6.13 13.99 25.31
C ASN A 302 4.80 13.33 25.72
N VAL A 303 4.90 12.12 26.28
CA VAL A 303 3.79 11.41 26.91
C VAL A 303 3.66 11.82 28.37
N SER A 304 2.58 12.48 28.74
CA SER A 304 2.31 12.88 30.12
C SER A 304 1.82 11.72 30.98
N VAL A 305 2.30 11.64 32.22
CA VAL A 305 1.95 10.59 33.18
C VAL A 305 1.75 11.15 34.59
N THR A 306 0.95 10.46 35.38
CA THR A 306 0.82 10.71 36.83
C THR A 306 1.77 9.79 37.60
N ALA A 307 2.00 10.09 38.87
CA ALA A 307 2.82 9.25 39.71
C ALA A 307 2.20 7.84 39.89
N GLY A 308 3.04 6.81 39.80
CA GLY A 308 2.61 5.42 39.97
C GLY A 308 3.60 4.43 39.38
N THR A 309 3.31 3.15 39.59
CA THR A 309 4.04 2.05 38.96
C THR A 309 3.28 1.58 37.73
N TYR A 310 3.98 1.49 36.60
CA TYR A 310 3.39 1.16 35.31
C TYR A 310 4.14 0.01 34.65
N THR A 311 3.40 -0.82 33.92
CA THR A 311 3.94 -1.61 32.82
C THR A 311 3.78 -0.78 31.54
N ILE A 312 4.88 -0.52 30.85
CA ILE A 312 4.92 0.23 29.59
C ILE A 312 5.43 -0.70 28.50
N THR A 313 4.72 -0.73 27.37
CA THR A 313 5.09 -1.52 26.19
C THR A 313 5.25 -0.59 24.99
N LEU A 314 6.33 -0.77 24.25
CA LEU A 314 6.56 -0.18 22.93
C LEU A 314 6.51 -1.30 21.89
N ASN A 315 5.67 -1.16 20.86
CA ASN A 315 5.56 -2.11 19.77
C ASN A 315 5.99 -1.45 18.45
N LEU A 316 7.04 -1.97 17.84
CA LEU A 316 7.63 -1.45 16.59
C LEU A 316 7.25 -2.30 15.37
N ALA A 317 6.08 -2.93 15.40
CA ALA A 317 5.62 -3.79 14.31
C ALA A 317 5.54 -3.03 12.97
N PRO A 318 5.82 -3.70 11.84
CA PRO A 318 5.75 -3.11 10.50
C PRO A 318 4.38 -2.51 10.12
N ALA A 319 3.30 -2.99 10.75
CA ALA A 319 1.95 -2.48 10.52
C ALA A 319 1.73 -1.05 11.08
N GLY A 320 2.62 -0.58 11.96
CA GLY A 320 2.53 0.71 12.61
C GLY A 320 3.01 0.62 14.06
N TYR A 321 3.66 1.68 14.53
CA TYR A 321 4.21 1.71 15.89
C TYR A 321 3.15 2.12 16.89
N THR A 322 3.06 1.40 17.99
CA THR A 322 2.11 1.67 19.08
C THR A 322 2.79 1.56 20.43
N TYR A 323 2.14 2.08 21.47
CA TYR A 323 2.56 1.87 22.84
C TYR A 323 1.34 1.65 23.74
N SER A 324 1.58 1.09 24.93
CA SER A 324 0.58 1.00 25.98
C SER A 324 1.20 1.34 27.34
N ILE A 325 0.39 1.90 28.22
CA ILE A 325 0.75 2.22 29.61
C ILE A 325 -0.35 1.65 30.49
N GLN A 326 0.01 0.69 31.35
CA GLN A 326 -0.91 0.06 32.29
C GLN A 326 -0.43 0.32 33.71
N LYS A 327 -1.25 1.01 34.50
CA LYS A 327 -0.99 1.19 35.94
C LYS A 327 -1.14 -0.16 36.66
N LYS A 328 -0.20 -0.46 37.55
CA LYS A 328 -0.29 -1.62 38.46
C LYS A 328 -1.11 -1.30 39.70
#